data_AF-A0A382MC75-F1
#
_entry.id   AF-A0A382MC75-F1
#
_cell.length_a   1.000
_cell.length_b   1.000
_cell.length_c   1.000
_cell.angle_alpha   90.00
_cell.angle_beta   90.00
_cell.angle_gamma   90.00
#
_symmetry.space_group_name_H-M   'P 1'
#
loop_
_entity.id
_entity.type
_entity.pdbx_description
1 polymer ?
#
loop_
_entity_poly.entity_id
_entity_poly.type
_entity_poly.pdbx_seq_one_letter_code
_entity_poly.pdbx_strand_id
1 'polypeptide(L)'
;MIPIIDFRDDNCVEEMRNAYTTCGFAVFTHVYDEWLSEFADWKPLIDEFFQLPLDVKQQYAYSGVKENLGYNWLEEERLTPTMPGDLKESYNWVSPDRMQEEYWPKEIPEFKLMAEKIERIARMLSYQFLYRFEKVLNVP
;
A
#
# COMPACT_ATOMS: atom_id res chain seq x y z
N MET A 1 1.85 -11.77 20.25
CA MET A 1 0.63 -10.96 19.97
C MET A 1 1.11 -9.69 19.31
N ILE A 2 0.46 -9.23 18.24
CA ILE A 2 0.81 -7.94 17.62
C ILE A 2 0.17 -6.83 18.48
N PRO A 3 0.94 -5.87 19.01
CA PRO A 3 0.40 -4.80 19.83
C PRO A 3 -0.45 -3.82 19.01
N ILE A 4 -1.49 -3.28 19.64
CA ILE A 4 -2.30 -2.16 19.12
C ILE A 4 -1.82 -0.91 19.85
N ILE A 5 -1.36 0.08 19.11
CA ILE A 5 -0.71 1.30 19.62
C ILE A 5 -1.53 2.51 19.18
N ASP A 6 -1.92 3.36 20.11
CA ASP A 6 -2.53 4.64 19.76
C ASP A 6 -1.44 5.62 19.30
N PHE A 7 -1.55 6.07 18.05
CA PHE A 7 -0.57 7.00 17.50
C PHE A 7 -0.59 8.38 18.20
N ARG A 8 -1.62 8.71 18.97
CA ARG A 8 -1.69 9.97 19.72
C ARG A 8 -1.18 9.86 21.17
N ASP A 9 -0.88 8.66 21.64
CA ASP A 9 -0.41 8.44 23.02
C ASP A 9 1.01 8.99 23.23
N ASP A 10 1.25 9.59 24.39
CA ASP A 10 2.56 10.11 24.78
C ASP A 10 3.62 8.99 24.87
N ASN A 11 3.21 7.76 25.18
CA ASN A 11 4.07 6.58 25.25
C ASN A 11 4.26 5.87 23.91
N CYS A 12 3.65 6.35 22.83
CA CYS A 12 3.66 5.65 21.54
C CYS A 12 5.08 5.28 21.07
N VAL A 13 6.09 6.14 21.29
CA VAL A 13 7.49 5.84 20.92
C VAL A 13 8.04 4.63 21.67
N GLU A 14 7.72 4.48 22.96
CA GLU A 14 8.18 3.35 23.76
C GLU A 14 7.41 2.07 23.41
N GLU A 15 6.11 2.18 23.13
CA GLU A 15 5.34 1.04 22.62
C GLU A 15 5.85 0.57 21.26
N MET A 16 6.20 1.51 20.35
CA MET A 16 6.84 1.21 19.08
C MET A 16 8.18 0.49 19.30
N ARG A 17 9.05 0.99 20.18
CA ARG A 17 10.33 0.34 20.51
C ARG A 17 10.11 -1.11 20.92
N ASN A 18 9.19 -1.35 21.84
CA ASN A 18 8.88 -2.69 22.33
C ASN A 18 8.32 -3.58 21.21
N ALA A 19 7.38 -3.09 20.41
CA ALA A 19 6.80 -3.85 19.30
C ALA A 19 7.84 -4.29 18.27
N TYR A 20 8.67 -3.36 17.79
CA TYR A 20 9.63 -3.60 16.73
C TYR A 20 10.90 -4.36 17.17
N THR A 21 11.21 -4.39 18.47
CA THR A 21 12.32 -5.19 19.01
C THR A 21 11.92 -6.59 19.48
N THR A 22 10.62 -6.85 19.65
CA THR A 22 10.11 -8.17 20.11
C THR A 22 9.47 -8.98 19.00
N CYS A 23 8.58 -8.39 18.20
CA CYS A 23 7.84 -9.11 17.16
C CYS A 23 7.94 -8.48 15.77
N GLY A 24 8.45 -7.25 15.66
CA GLY A 24 8.66 -6.57 14.37
C GLY A 24 7.40 -5.96 13.76
N PHE A 25 6.25 -6.04 14.44
CA PHE A 25 4.96 -5.57 13.93
C PHE A 25 4.17 -4.81 14.99
N ALA A 26 3.35 -3.86 14.55
CA ALA A 26 2.36 -3.16 15.37
C ALA A 26 1.15 -2.78 14.51
N VAL A 27 -0.03 -2.69 15.13
CA VAL A 27 -1.23 -2.09 14.54
C VAL A 27 -1.39 -0.71 15.17
N PHE A 28 -1.56 0.33 14.36
CA PHE A 28 -1.72 1.69 14.85
C PHE A 28 -3.16 2.17 14.69
N THR A 29 -3.70 2.82 15.73
CA THR A 29 -4.97 3.54 15.67
C THR A 29 -4.73 5.05 15.61
N HIS A 30 -5.73 5.80 15.17
CA HIS A 30 -5.71 7.27 15.16
C HIS A 30 -4.59 7.92 14.32
N VAL A 31 -4.01 7.17 13.37
CA VAL A 31 -2.94 7.63 12.47
C VAL A 31 -3.47 8.55 11.38
N TYR A 32 -4.61 8.18 10.78
CA TYR A 32 -5.11 8.79 9.54
C TYR A 32 -6.60 9.15 9.62
N ASP A 33 -7.14 9.38 10.83
CA ASP A 33 -8.56 9.68 11.04
C ASP A 33 -9.07 10.83 10.14
N GLU A 34 -8.22 11.83 9.90
CA GLU A 34 -8.51 12.99 9.06
C GLU A 34 -8.69 12.63 7.58
N TRP A 35 -8.26 11.44 7.15
CA TRP A 35 -8.30 10.96 5.77
C TRP A 35 -9.19 9.72 5.60
N LEU A 36 -10.01 9.36 6.59
CA LEU A 36 -10.87 8.17 6.50
C LEU A 36 -11.80 8.21 5.28
N SER A 37 -12.31 9.39 4.92
CA SER A 37 -13.13 9.59 3.72
C SER A 37 -12.39 9.22 2.44
N GLU A 38 -11.12 9.62 2.30
CA GLU A 38 -10.31 9.34 1.12
C GLU A 38 -10.10 7.85 0.91
N PHE A 39 -9.79 7.12 1.97
CA PHE A 39 -9.63 5.67 1.89
C PHE A 39 -10.98 4.96 1.67
N ALA A 40 -12.08 5.51 2.19
CA ALA A 40 -13.43 5.01 1.90
C ALA A 40 -13.82 5.24 0.44
N ASP A 41 -13.48 6.38 -0.15
CA ASP A 41 -13.71 6.69 -1.57
C ASP A 41 -12.79 5.87 -2.48
N TRP A 42 -11.59 5.52 -2.02
CA TRP A 42 -10.63 4.72 -2.77
C TRP A 42 -11.06 3.26 -2.94
N LYS A 43 -11.65 2.68 -1.89
CA LYS A 43 -12.00 1.25 -1.85
C LYS A 43 -12.92 0.81 -3.02
N PRO A 44 -14.02 1.52 -3.35
CA PRO A 44 -14.87 1.18 -4.49
C PRO A 44 -14.12 1.17 -5.83
N LEU A 45 -13.17 2.09 -6.05
CA LEU A 45 -12.41 2.16 -7.31
C LEU A 45 -11.47 0.96 -7.46
N ILE A 46 -10.86 0.50 -6.35
CA ILE A 46 -10.09 -0.74 -6.33
C ILE A 46 -10.99 -1.94 -6.62
N ASP A 47 -12.16 -2.00 -6.00
CA ASP A 47 -13.11 -3.11 -6.18
C ASP A 47 -13.62 -3.17 -7.62
N GLU A 48 -13.95 -2.01 -8.20
CA GLU A 48 -14.36 -1.88 -9.59
C GLU A 48 -13.27 -2.40 -10.53
N PHE A 49 -12.01 -2.02 -10.29
CA PHE A 49 -10.88 -2.53 -11.08
C PHE A 49 -10.80 -4.05 -11.05
N PHE A 50 -10.82 -4.67 -9.86
CA PHE A 50 -10.70 -6.13 -9.75
C PHE A 50 -11.94 -6.90 -10.24
N GLN A 51 -13.11 -6.24 -10.29
CA GLN A 51 -14.33 -6.78 -10.91
C GLN A 51 -14.34 -6.71 -12.44
N LEU A 52 -13.42 -5.96 -13.07
CA LEU A 52 -13.30 -5.93 -14.53
C LEU A 52 -13.00 -7.33 -15.10
N PRO A 53 -13.45 -7.61 -16.34
CA PRO A 53 -13.09 -8.83 -17.05
C PRO A 53 -11.57 -9.04 -17.11
N LEU A 54 -11.13 -10.29 -17.05
CA LEU A 54 -9.70 -10.63 -17.01
C LEU A 54 -8.94 -10.06 -18.22
N ASP A 55 -9.53 -10.14 -19.40
CA ASP A 55 -8.95 -9.62 -20.66
C ASP A 55 -8.79 -8.10 -20.65
N VAL A 56 -9.63 -7.38 -19.89
CA VAL A 56 -9.48 -5.94 -19.64
C VAL A 56 -8.31 -5.69 -18.68
N LYS A 57 -8.28 -6.37 -17.53
CA LYS A 57 -7.19 -6.20 -16.53
C LYS A 57 -5.81 -6.56 -17.11
N GLN A 58 -5.74 -7.56 -17.98
CA GLN A 58 -4.50 -7.99 -18.65
C GLN A 58 -3.93 -6.95 -19.62
N GLN A 59 -4.67 -5.92 -20.01
CA GLN A 59 -4.13 -4.80 -20.78
C GLN A 59 -3.10 -3.98 -19.98
N TYR A 60 -3.15 -4.10 -18.64
CA TYR A 60 -2.26 -3.41 -17.72
C TYR A 60 -1.21 -4.37 -17.12
N ALA A 61 -0.84 -5.44 -17.83
CA ALA A 61 0.01 -6.53 -17.32
C ALA A 61 1.28 -6.05 -16.62
N TYR A 62 1.68 -6.77 -15.57
CA TYR A 62 2.82 -6.43 -14.72
C TYR A 62 4.11 -6.27 -15.53
N SER A 63 4.75 -5.12 -15.38
CA SER A 63 5.95 -4.72 -16.14
C SER A 63 7.25 -5.40 -15.68
N GLY A 64 7.18 -6.30 -14.70
CA GLY A 64 8.33 -6.95 -14.10
C GLY A 64 9.02 -6.09 -13.03
N VAL A 65 10.05 -6.66 -12.42
CA VAL A 65 10.69 -6.14 -11.18
C VAL A 65 11.29 -4.74 -11.35
N LYS A 66 11.75 -4.39 -12.55
CA LYS A 66 12.46 -3.13 -12.79
C LYS A 66 11.54 -1.91 -12.63
N GLU A 67 10.42 -1.91 -13.33
CA GLU A 67 9.45 -0.81 -13.28
C GLU A 67 8.44 -1.03 -12.15
N ASN A 68 8.08 -2.28 -11.88
CA ASN A 68 7.18 -2.72 -10.81
C ASN A 68 5.79 -2.09 -10.86
N LEU A 69 5.24 -1.97 -12.07
CA LEU A 69 3.93 -1.36 -12.36
C LEU A 69 2.97 -2.38 -12.94
N GLY A 70 1.67 -2.17 -12.73
CA GLY A 70 0.62 -2.90 -13.42
C GLY A 70 0.07 -4.11 -12.66
N TYR A 71 -0.79 -4.84 -13.37
CA TYR A 71 -1.61 -5.94 -12.91
C TYR A 71 -0.89 -7.29 -12.98
N ASN A 72 -0.86 -7.99 -11.86
CA ASN A 72 -0.36 -9.35 -11.71
C ASN A 72 -1.54 -10.24 -11.34
N TRP A 73 -1.80 -11.31 -12.10
CA TRP A 73 -2.98 -12.15 -11.91
C TRP A 73 -2.68 -13.45 -11.17
N LEU A 74 -3.75 -14.21 -10.92
CA LEU A 74 -3.71 -15.47 -10.17
C LEU A 74 -2.61 -16.41 -10.69
N GLU A 75 -1.85 -16.96 -9.75
CA GLU A 75 -0.78 -17.95 -9.96
C GLU A 75 0.46 -17.52 -10.76
N GLU A 76 0.53 -16.26 -11.22
CA GLU A 76 1.69 -15.71 -11.92
C GLU A 76 2.86 -15.48 -10.96
N GLU A 77 2.60 -14.94 -9.76
CA GLU A 77 3.60 -14.86 -8.69
C GLU A 77 3.81 -16.23 -8.03
N ARG A 78 5.06 -16.71 -8.04
CA ARG A 78 5.47 -17.97 -7.42
C ARG A 78 6.71 -17.76 -6.57
N LEU A 79 6.61 -18.09 -5.28
CA LEU A 79 7.77 -18.11 -4.38
C LEU A 79 8.74 -19.24 -4.76
N THR A 80 8.20 -20.40 -5.14
CA THR A 80 8.97 -21.56 -5.61
C THR A 80 8.48 -21.94 -7.00
N PRO A 81 9.34 -21.94 -8.05
CA PRO A 81 8.90 -22.13 -9.44
C PRO A 81 8.08 -23.40 -9.71
N THR A 82 8.30 -24.45 -8.92
CA THR A 82 7.66 -25.76 -9.04
C THR A 82 6.39 -25.93 -8.20
N MET A 83 6.04 -24.93 -7.39
CA MET A 83 4.83 -24.94 -6.56
C MET A 83 3.72 -24.11 -7.20
N PRO A 84 2.44 -24.36 -6.85
CA PRO A 84 1.35 -23.47 -7.24
C PRO A 84 1.65 -22.04 -6.83
N GLY A 85 1.25 -21.09 -7.68
CA GLY A 85 1.37 -19.67 -7.34
C GLY A 85 0.29 -19.22 -6.37
N ASP A 86 0.40 -17.98 -5.93
CA ASP A 86 -0.54 -17.42 -4.96
C ASP A 86 -1.93 -17.27 -5.59
N LEU A 87 -2.97 -17.62 -4.82
CA LEU A 87 -4.37 -17.32 -5.16
C LEU A 87 -4.70 -15.87 -4.81
N LYS A 88 -3.95 -14.95 -5.42
CA LYS A 88 -4.13 -13.50 -5.30
C LYS A 88 -3.95 -12.86 -6.66
N GLU A 89 -4.59 -11.72 -6.82
CA GLU A 89 -4.28 -10.77 -7.88
C GLU A 89 -3.82 -9.46 -7.23
N SER A 90 -2.99 -8.70 -7.92
CA SER A 90 -2.49 -7.42 -7.43
C SER A 90 -2.37 -6.41 -8.55
N TYR A 91 -2.38 -5.15 -8.19
CA TYR A 91 -2.11 -4.06 -9.11
C TYR A 91 -1.11 -3.12 -8.45
N ASN A 92 0.04 -2.91 -9.08
CA ASN A 92 1.12 -2.09 -8.53
C ASN A 92 1.12 -0.71 -9.18
N TRP A 93 1.18 0.32 -8.34
CA TRP A 93 1.42 1.69 -8.74
C TRP A 93 2.49 2.31 -7.84
N VAL A 94 3.09 3.38 -8.34
CA VAL A 94 4.19 4.09 -7.66
C VAL A 94 3.90 5.58 -7.61
N SER A 95 4.85 6.37 -7.13
CA SER A 95 4.76 7.82 -7.11
C SER A 95 4.46 8.40 -8.51
N PRO A 96 3.70 9.51 -8.61
CA PRO A 96 3.22 10.02 -9.90
C PRO A 96 4.33 10.35 -10.91
N ASP A 97 5.53 10.71 -10.44
CA ASP A 97 6.70 11.01 -11.27
C ASP A 97 7.29 9.78 -11.98
N ARG A 98 6.99 8.58 -11.48
CA ARG A 98 7.47 7.30 -12.02
C ARG A 98 6.38 6.47 -12.69
N MET A 99 5.12 6.77 -12.42
CA MET A 99 3.99 6.01 -12.94
C MET A 99 3.74 6.35 -14.40
N GLN A 100 3.77 5.33 -15.28
CA GLN A 100 3.61 5.52 -16.71
C GLN A 100 2.13 5.49 -17.09
N GLU A 101 1.73 6.32 -18.07
CA GLU A 101 0.32 6.54 -18.39
C GLU A 101 -0.40 5.28 -18.87
N GLU A 102 0.31 4.39 -19.56
CA GLU A 102 -0.22 3.16 -20.13
C GLU A 102 -0.75 2.16 -19.09
N TYR A 103 -0.28 2.25 -17.84
CA TYR A 103 -0.75 1.36 -16.77
C TYR A 103 -2.05 1.84 -16.13
N TRP A 104 -2.41 3.13 -16.23
CA TRP A 104 -3.62 3.62 -15.57
C TRP A 104 -4.90 3.01 -16.17
N PRO A 105 -5.82 2.48 -15.33
CA PRO A 105 -7.09 1.94 -15.79
C PRO A 105 -7.95 2.99 -16.49
N LYS A 106 -8.19 2.81 -17.79
CA LYS A 106 -8.99 3.74 -18.62
C LYS A 106 -10.49 3.58 -18.39
N GLU A 107 -10.90 2.41 -17.92
CA GLU A 107 -12.28 2.07 -17.59
C GLU A 107 -12.79 2.84 -16.37
N ILE A 108 -11.87 3.31 -15.51
CA ILE A 108 -12.18 3.98 -14.24
C ILE A 108 -11.44 5.33 -14.23
N PRO A 109 -11.99 6.38 -14.85
CA PRO A 109 -11.32 7.67 -15.03
C PRO A 109 -10.82 8.32 -13.71
N GLU A 110 -11.52 8.05 -12.61
CA GLU A 110 -11.20 8.57 -11.27
C GLU A 110 -10.03 7.83 -10.59
N PHE A 111 -9.67 6.64 -11.08
CA PHE A 111 -8.69 5.76 -10.43
C PHE A 111 -7.34 6.44 -10.26
N LYS A 112 -6.82 7.06 -11.34
CA LYS A 112 -5.54 7.77 -11.32
C LYS A 112 -5.53 8.87 -10.27
N LEU A 113 -6.51 9.78 -10.33
CA LEU A 113 -6.57 10.93 -9.43
C LEU A 113 -6.64 10.49 -7.96
N MET A 114 -7.42 9.45 -7.66
CA MET A 114 -7.54 8.93 -6.31
C MET A 114 -6.27 8.20 -5.86
N ALA A 115 -5.65 7.38 -6.70
CA ALA A 115 -4.39 6.70 -6.41
C ALA A 115 -3.27 7.70 -6.08
N GLU A 116 -3.15 8.79 -6.85
CA GLU A 116 -2.18 9.86 -6.58
C GLU A 116 -2.47 10.57 -5.24
N LYS A 117 -3.75 10.79 -4.91
CA LYS A 117 -4.16 11.36 -3.62
C LYS A 117 -3.77 10.44 -2.44
N ILE A 118 -4.05 9.15 -2.58
CA ILE A 118 -3.73 8.12 -1.56
C ILE A 118 -2.22 7.95 -1.40
N GLU A 119 -1.44 7.94 -2.49
CA GLU A 119 0.03 7.92 -2.42
C GLU A 119 0.56 9.09 -1.60
N ARG A 120 0.06 10.31 -1.86
CA ARG A 120 0.52 11.50 -1.13
C ARG A 120 0.23 11.40 0.36
N ILE A 121 -0.95 10.91 0.74
CA ILE A 121 -1.33 10.71 2.14
C ILE A 121 -0.42 9.65 2.77
N ALA A 122 -0.26 8.49 2.12
CA ALA A 122 0.61 7.41 2.61
C ALA A 122 2.07 7.86 2.79
N ARG A 123 2.59 8.68 1.88
CA ARG A 123 3.93 9.27 1.97
C ARG A 123 4.06 10.28 3.10
N MET A 124 3.04 11.11 3.35
CA MET A 124 3.05 12.00 4.52
C MET A 124 3.04 11.21 5.82
N LEU A 125 2.22 10.16 5.91
CA LEU A 125 2.17 9.27 7.06
C LEU A 125 3.50 8.56 7.28
N SER A 126 4.16 8.07 6.22
CA SER A 126 5.45 7.39 6.34
C SER A 126 6.52 8.31 6.93
N TYR A 127 6.55 9.59 6.57
CA TYR A 127 7.43 10.56 7.23
C TYR A 127 7.13 10.71 8.72
N GLN A 128 5.85 10.77 9.12
CA GLN A 128 5.49 10.83 10.55
C GLN A 128 5.98 9.59 11.32
N PHE A 129 5.92 8.40 10.72
CA PHE A 129 6.49 7.19 11.30
C PHE A 129 8.01 7.25 11.37
N LEU A 130 8.69 7.70 10.31
CA LEU A 130 10.15 7.82 10.29
C LEU A 130 10.66 8.75 11.39
N TYR A 131 10.01 9.90 11.61
CA TYR A 131 10.35 10.81 12.72
C TYR A 131 10.20 10.16 14.11
N ARG A 132 9.29 9.21 14.27
CA ARG A 132 9.16 8.45 15.52
C ARG A 132 10.21 7.35 15.60
N PHE A 133 10.54 6.70 14.48
CA PHE A 133 11.63 5.73 14.43
C PHE A 133 12.99 6.36 14.74
N GLU A 134 13.23 7.60 14.35
CA GLU A 134 14.42 8.35 14.77
C GLU A 134 14.52 8.39 16.31
N LYS A 135 13.42 8.72 16.99
CA LYS A 135 13.33 8.66 18.47
C LYS A 135 13.47 7.25 19.02
N VAL A 136 12.87 6.24 18.39
CA VAL A 136 13.05 4.83 18.78
C VAL A 136 14.52 4.45 18.66
N LEU A 137 15.23 4.86 17.64
CA LEU A 137 16.62 4.48 17.41
C LEU A 137 17.63 5.39 18.12
N ASN A 138 17.16 6.47 18.75
CA ASN A 138 17.99 7.55 19.32
C ASN A 138 18.94 8.15 18.27
N VAL A 139 18.44 8.36 17.05
CA VAL A 139 19.16 9.01 15.95
C VAL A 139 18.49 10.35 15.62
N PRO A 140 19.24 11.31 15.02
CA PRO A 140 18.71 12.62 14.63
C PRO A 140 17.54 12.55 13.65
#